data_AF-A0A8B7PI11-F1
#
_entry.id   AF-A0A8B7PI11-F1
#
_cell.length_a   1.000
_cell.length_b   1.000
_cell.length_c   1.000
_cell.angle_alpha   90.00
_cell.angle_beta   90.00
_cell.angle_gamma   90.00
#
_symmetry.space_group_name_H-M   'P 1'
#
loop_
_entity.id
_entity.type
_entity.pdbx_description
1 polymer ?
#
loop_
_entity_poly.entity_id
_entity_poly.type
_entity_poly.pdbx_seq_one_letter_code
_entity_poly.pdbx_strand_id
1 'polypeptide(L)'
;PRDNEEGGKYGTGVITATYKEGAEVELGVELTANHQGFFEFRLCPNNNPKRPVLNSCLDQHLLHKVDGSGTRYYPPPGTRKMYMR
;
A
#
# COMPACT_ATOMS: atom_id res chain seq x y z
N PRO A 1 -12.01 -14.54 -6.65
CA PRO A 1 -11.10 -13.38 -6.44
C PRO A 1 -11.26 -12.43 -7.61
N ARG A 2 -11.21 -11.12 -7.37
CA ARG A 2 -11.08 -10.11 -8.43
C ARG A 2 -9.69 -10.19 -9.06
N ASP A 3 -9.50 -9.57 -10.21
CA ASP A 3 -8.25 -9.67 -10.99
C ASP A 3 -6.97 -9.35 -10.18
N ASN A 4 -7.04 -8.37 -9.28
CA ASN A 4 -5.90 -7.92 -8.46
C ASN A 4 -5.82 -8.58 -7.06
N GLU A 5 -6.76 -9.45 -6.72
CA GLU A 5 -6.73 -10.20 -5.46
C GLU A 5 -5.95 -11.51 -5.65
N GLU A 6 -5.49 -12.11 -4.56
CA GLU A 6 -4.81 -13.40 -4.56
C GLU A 6 -5.61 -14.49 -5.30
N GLY A 7 -4.95 -15.19 -6.22
CA GLY A 7 -5.58 -16.16 -7.12
C GLY A 7 -6.34 -15.55 -8.30
N GLY A 8 -6.36 -14.22 -8.43
CA GLY A 8 -6.82 -13.50 -9.61
C GLY A 8 -5.78 -13.46 -10.73
N LYS A 9 -6.11 -12.80 -11.84
CA LYS A 9 -5.24 -12.69 -13.03
C LYS A 9 -3.85 -12.13 -12.72
N TYR A 10 -3.75 -11.16 -11.80
CA TYR A 10 -2.51 -10.49 -11.43
C TYR A 10 -2.00 -10.87 -10.03
N GLY A 11 -2.85 -11.44 -9.18
CA GLY A 11 -2.51 -11.92 -7.82
C GLY A 11 -1.82 -13.29 -7.81
N THR A 12 -0.61 -13.37 -8.38
CA THR A 12 0.13 -14.63 -8.63
C THR A 12 0.93 -15.16 -7.44
N GLY A 13 1.02 -14.42 -6.34
CA GLY A 13 1.82 -14.80 -5.16
C GLY A 13 3.33 -14.57 -5.29
N VAL A 14 3.78 -13.87 -6.34
CA VAL A 14 5.18 -13.46 -6.49
C VAL A 14 5.52 -12.32 -5.53
N ILE A 15 6.53 -12.51 -4.69
CA ILE A 15 7.02 -11.49 -3.76
C ILE A 15 7.92 -10.50 -4.51
N THR A 16 7.57 -9.22 -4.49
CA THR A 16 8.29 -8.16 -5.22
C THR A 16 9.32 -7.41 -4.38
N ALA A 17 9.20 -7.45 -3.06
CA ALA A 17 10.15 -6.84 -2.12
C ALA A 17 10.16 -7.60 -0.79
N THR A 18 11.28 -7.53 -0.07
CA THR A 18 11.43 -8.12 1.27
C THR A 18 11.99 -7.07 2.20
N TYR A 19 11.38 -6.93 3.38
CA TYR A 19 11.75 -5.96 4.40
C TYR A 19 11.99 -6.68 5.72
N LYS A 20 12.83 -6.07 6.56
CA LYS A 20 12.96 -6.49 7.95
C LYS A 20 11.77 -5.93 8.74
N GLU A 21 11.27 -6.69 9.70
CA GLU A 21 10.24 -6.20 10.63
C GLU A 21 10.72 -4.90 11.32
N GLY A 22 9.85 -3.90 11.38
CA GLY A 22 10.14 -2.58 11.94
C GLY A 22 11.03 -1.69 11.07
N ALA A 23 11.42 -2.12 9.87
CA ALA A 23 12.16 -1.26 8.96
C ALA A 23 11.28 -0.12 8.41
N GLU A 24 11.90 1.05 8.25
CA GLU A 24 11.35 2.12 7.42
C GLU A 24 11.36 1.68 5.96
N VAL A 25 10.28 1.98 5.24
CA VAL A 25 10.14 1.62 3.82
C VAL A 25 9.79 2.86 3.01
N GLU A 26 10.33 2.95 1.80
CA GLU A 26 9.96 4.00 0.86
C GLU A 26 8.90 3.48 -0.12
N LEU A 27 7.73 4.12 -0.14
CA LEU A 27 6.59 3.76 -0.98
C LEU A 27 6.42 4.77 -2.10
N GLY A 28 6.50 4.31 -3.35
CA GLY A 28 6.32 5.13 -4.55
C GLY A 28 4.89 5.09 -5.10
N VAL A 29 4.34 6.25 -5.46
CA VAL A 29 3.09 6.37 -6.23
C VAL A 29 3.32 7.23 -7.46
N GLU A 30 2.90 6.72 -8.62
CA GLU A 30 2.86 7.49 -9.87
C GLU A 30 1.44 8.03 -10.07
N LEU A 31 1.28 9.34 -9.85
CA LEU A 31 0.01 10.04 -9.99
C LEU A 31 -0.13 10.61 -11.40
N THR A 32 -0.96 9.97 -12.23
CA THR A 32 -1.21 10.38 -13.62
C THR A 32 -2.34 11.41 -13.76
N ALA A 33 -3.23 11.50 -12.76
CA ALA A 33 -4.26 12.52 -12.66
C ALA A 33 -4.52 12.83 -11.18
N ASN A 34 -4.56 14.10 -10.81
CA ASN A 34 -4.79 14.51 -9.43
C ASN A 34 -6.27 14.83 -9.20
N HIS A 35 -6.98 13.95 -8.49
CA HIS A 35 -8.38 14.10 -8.09
C HIS A 35 -8.52 14.60 -6.63
N GLN A 36 -7.47 15.19 -6.07
CA GLN A 36 -7.40 15.66 -4.68
C GLN A 36 -7.50 14.50 -3.66
N GLY A 37 -7.62 14.82 -2.37
CA GLY A 37 -7.70 13.83 -1.30
C GLY A 37 -6.34 13.43 -0.73
N PHE A 38 -6.22 12.18 -0.29
CA PHE A 38 -5.02 11.67 0.36
C PHE A 38 -4.80 10.18 0.08
N PHE A 39 -3.56 9.74 0.31
CA PHE A 39 -3.17 8.34 0.32
C PHE A 39 -2.95 7.85 1.75
N GLU A 40 -3.26 6.59 1.99
CA GLU A 40 -2.95 5.83 3.21
C GLU A 40 -2.49 4.44 2.79
N PHE A 41 -1.59 3.84 3.57
CA PHE A 41 -1.06 2.50 3.31
C PHE A 41 -1.40 1.57 4.47
N ARG A 42 -1.81 0.35 4.15
CA ARG A 42 -2.20 -0.67 5.12
C ARG A 42 -1.48 -1.97 4.78
N LEU A 43 -1.19 -2.75 5.80
CA LEU A 43 -0.61 -4.08 5.66
C LEU A 43 -1.61 -5.15 6.12
N CYS A 44 -1.51 -6.37 5.61
CA CYS A 44 -2.22 -7.50 6.19
C CYS A 44 -1.27 -8.71 6.17
N PRO A 45 -1.11 -9.43 7.29
CA PRO A 45 -0.37 -10.69 7.30
C PRO A 45 -1.15 -11.75 6.49
N ASN A 46 -0.78 -11.94 5.23
CA ASN A 46 -1.36 -12.97 4.37
C ASN A 46 -0.41 -14.17 4.21
N ASN A 47 -0.60 -15.20 5.04
CA ASN A 47 0.20 -16.43 5.00
C ASN A 47 -0.31 -17.45 3.96
N ASN A 48 -1.26 -17.09 3.10
CA ASN A 48 -1.78 -17.96 2.05
C ASN A 48 -1.96 -17.22 0.72
N PRO A 49 -1.06 -17.41 -0.27
CA PRO A 49 -1.10 -16.69 -1.54
C PRO A 49 -2.28 -17.05 -2.46
N LYS A 50 -3.17 -17.96 -2.02
CA LYS A 50 -4.41 -18.32 -2.73
C LYS A 50 -5.67 -17.75 -2.08
N ARG A 51 -5.53 -17.05 -0.94
CA ARG A 51 -6.66 -16.49 -0.20
C ARG A 51 -6.63 -14.96 -0.32
N PRO A 52 -7.72 -14.33 -0.81
CA PRO A 52 -7.83 -12.89 -0.85
C PRO A 52 -7.71 -12.25 0.52
N VAL A 53 -6.98 -11.13 0.58
CA VAL A 53 -6.96 -10.25 1.75
C VAL A 53 -8.33 -9.60 1.96
N LEU A 54 -8.74 -9.48 3.23
CA LEU A 54 -9.98 -8.80 3.62
C LEU A 54 -9.67 -7.38 4.08
N ASN A 55 -10.57 -6.43 3.80
CA ASN A 55 -10.46 -5.05 4.31
C ASN A 55 -10.35 -5.00 5.83
N SER A 56 -11.09 -5.87 6.55
CA SER A 56 -11.02 -5.95 8.01
C SER A 56 -9.64 -6.31 8.55
N CYS A 57 -8.81 -7.00 7.76
CA CYS A 57 -7.41 -7.25 8.11
C CYS A 57 -6.55 -6.01 7.87
N LEU A 58 -6.70 -5.37 6.70
CA LEU A 58 -5.97 -4.15 6.36
C LEU A 58 -6.23 -3.03 7.35
N ASP A 59 -7.47 -2.87 7.80
CA ASP A 59 -7.87 -1.83 8.74
C ASP A 59 -7.23 -1.99 10.13
N GLN A 60 -6.69 -3.16 10.46
CA GLN A 60 -5.96 -3.40 11.71
C GLN A 60 -4.51 -2.91 11.65
N HIS A 61 -3.95 -2.67 10.47
CA HIS A 61 -2.53 -2.34 10.31
C HIS A 61 -2.33 -1.14 9.37
N LEU A 62 -2.89 0.00 9.77
CA LEU A 62 -2.63 1.29 9.13
C LEU A 62 -1.19 1.75 9.41
N LEU A 63 -0.43 2.05 8.36
CA LEU A 63 0.96 2.48 8.48
C LEU A 63 1.05 3.97 8.83
N HIS A 64 2.00 4.30 9.70
CA HIS A 64 2.33 5.66 10.10
C HIS A 64 3.55 6.15 9.31
N LYS A 65 3.53 7.41 8.89
CA LYS A 65 4.69 8.05 8.27
C LYS A 65 5.81 8.20 9.29
N VAL A 66 7.05 8.01 8.86
CA VAL A 66 8.25 8.05 9.72
C VAL A 66 8.43 9.42 10.39
N ASP A 67 8.00 10.49 9.73
CA ASP A 67 8.07 11.86 10.25
C ASP A 67 7.07 12.17 11.37
N GLY A 68 6.22 11.22 11.74
CA GLY A 68 5.22 11.36 12.80
C GLY A 68 4.01 12.22 12.42
N SER A 69 3.88 12.69 11.18
CA SER A 69 2.76 13.54 10.74
C SER A 69 1.46 12.75 10.45
N GLY A 70 1.30 11.59 11.08
CA GLY A 70 0.13 10.71 10.96
C GLY A 70 0.18 9.79 9.73
N THR A 71 -0.98 9.32 9.29
CA THR A 71 -1.13 8.21 8.33
C THR A 71 -1.45 8.67 6.90
N ARG A 72 -1.88 9.92 6.74
CA ARG A 72 -2.34 10.48 5.47
C ARG A 72 -1.24 11.26 4.77
N TYR A 73 -1.12 11.06 3.46
CA TYR A 73 -0.30 11.88 2.59
C TYR A 73 -1.18 12.65 1.59
N TYR A 74 -1.05 13.97 1.55
CA TYR A 74 -1.82 14.84 0.66
C TYR A 74 -0.96 15.24 -0.55
N PRO A 75 -1.24 14.72 -1.76
CA PRO A 75 -0.44 15.03 -2.93
C PRO A 75 -0.63 16.49 -3.38
N PRO A 76 0.46 17.21 -3.69
CA PRO A 76 0.35 18.54 -4.28
C PRO A 76 -0.27 18.46 -5.69
N PRO A 77 -0.92 19.56 -6.17
CA PRO A 77 -1.62 19.58 -7.45
C PRO A 77 -0.77 19.11 -8.65
N GLY A 78 -1.39 18.46 -9.63
CA GLY A 78 -0.73 18.01 -10.86
C GLY A 78 -0.20 16.57 -10.79
N THR A 79 0.40 16.14 -11.90
CA THR A 79 0.92 14.77 -12.09
C THR A 79 2.35 14.67 -11.59
N ARG A 80 2.68 13.57 -10.91
CA ARG A 80 3.99 13.39 -10.27
C ARG A 80 4.25 11.96 -9.85
N LYS A 81 5.53 11.60 -9.75
CA LYS A 81 6.00 10.50 -8.91
C LYS A 81 6.28 11.04 -7.53
N MET A 82 5.76 10.38 -6.51
CA MET A 82 5.89 10.76 -5.11
C MET A 82 6.34 9.55 -4.30
N TYR A 83 7.21 9.80 -3.32
CA TYR A 83 7.83 8.79 -2.49
C TYR A 83 7.54 9.13 -1.03
N MET A 84 6.98 8.18 -0.28
CA MET A 84 6.56 8.35 1.11
C MET A 84 7.37 7.44 2.00
N ARG A 85 7.74 7.93 3.19
CA ARG A 85 8.44 7.17 4.23
C ARG A 85 7.62 7.19 5.50
#